data_AF-A0A844GF96-F1
#
_entry.id   AF-A0A844GF96-F1
#
_cell.length_a   1.000
_cell.length_b   1.000
_cell.length_c   1.000
_cell.angle_alpha   90.00
_cell.angle_beta   90.00
_cell.angle_gamma   90.00
#
_symmetry.space_group_name_H-M   'P 1'
#
loop_
_entity.id
_entity.type
_entity.pdbx_description
1 polymer ?
#
loop_
_entity_poly.entity_id
_entity_poly.type
_entity_poly.pdbx_seq_one_letter_code
_entity_poly.pdbx_strand_id
1 'polypeptide(L)'
;MQAQPAAGDRLKGGLALLNAEPGDLGSGQLPLSLLVGDFQADSQTLRWQNLRATLAGGSVALSGELTGRRLNLQALISRLSLPALHRAAPADTVSGQLHVAGPLNAPQLEARLQGSRLQAQARVGLVRSGREPHLRVSLLELRDGPGSLSVNGELGLAGTRRFSVQGWRISARRAGSPICPWAT
;
A
#
# COMPACT_ATOMS: atom_id res chain seq x y z
N MET A 1 15.61 -16.51 -12.85
CA MET A 1 14.23 -17.00 -13.06
C MET A 1 14.33 -18.39 -13.66
N GLN A 2 13.54 -19.36 -13.17
CA GLN A 2 13.47 -20.71 -13.74
C GLN A 2 12.00 -21.06 -13.96
N ALA A 3 11.66 -21.60 -15.12
CA ALA A 3 10.30 -22.03 -15.46
C ALA A 3 10.37 -23.44 -16.05
N GLN A 4 9.46 -24.30 -15.62
CA GLN A 4 9.36 -25.69 -16.04
C GLN A 4 7.91 -25.97 -16.47
N PRO A 5 7.69 -26.77 -17.51
CA PRO A 5 6.35 -27.26 -17.85
C PRO A 5 5.75 -28.02 -16.67
N ALA A 6 4.49 -27.75 -16.37
CA ALA A 6 3.63 -28.58 -15.55
C ALA A 6 2.63 -29.30 -16.46
N ALA A 7 1.91 -30.31 -15.96
CA ALA A 7 0.98 -31.09 -16.79
C ALA A 7 -0.02 -30.21 -17.57
N GLY A 8 -0.15 -30.44 -18.88
CA GLY A 8 -0.96 -29.63 -19.80
C GLY A 8 -0.27 -28.33 -20.24
N ASP A 9 -1.05 -27.28 -20.56
CA ASP A 9 -0.56 -25.94 -20.96
C ASP A 9 -0.11 -25.07 -19.75
N ARG A 10 0.23 -25.70 -18.63
CA ARG A 10 0.61 -24.99 -17.40
C ARG A 10 2.13 -24.87 -17.31
N LEU A 11 2.59 -23.69 -16.93
CA LEU A 11 3.98 -23.41 -16.58
C LEU A 11 4.05 -23.22 -15.07
N LYS A 12 5.05 -23.80 -14.42
CA LYS A 12 5.38 -23.52 -13.01
C LYS A 12 6.81 -23.02 -12.94
N GLY A 13 7.06 -21.98 -12.17
CA GLY A 13 8.40 -21.42 -12.08
C GLY A 13 8.68 -20.72 -10.77
N GLY A 14 9.97 -20.50 -10.53
CA GLY A 14 10.48 -19.70 -9.45
C GLY A 14 10.90 -18.32 -9.94
N LEU A 15 10.47 -17.28 -9.22
CA LEU A 15 10.92 -15.91 -9.34
C LEU A 15 11.90 -15.62 -8.19
N ALA A 16 13.04 -15.03 -8.53
CA ALA A 16 13.96 -14.43 -7.58
C ALA A 16 14.47 -13.13 -8.19
N LEU A 17 14.28 -12.03 -7.47
CA LEU A 17 14.76 -10.70 -7.80
C LEU A 17 15.52 -10.18 -6.59
N LEU A 18 16.80 -9.90 -6.79
CA LEU A 18 17.65 -9.22 -5.81
C LEU A 18 17.90 -7.81 -6.32
N ASN A 19 17.64 -6.81 -5.49
CA ASN A 19 18.05 -5.44 -5.77
C ASN A 19 19.41 -5.21 -5.11
N ALA A 20 20.44 -4.98 -5.92
CA ALA A 20 21.80 -4.72 -5.44
C ALA A 20 21.93 -3.34 -4.75
N GLU A 21 21.03 -2.40 -5.08
CA GLU A 21 21.03 -1.03 -4.57
C GLU A 21 19.66 -0.68 -3.98
N PRO A 22 19.29 -1.27 -2.83
CA PRO A 22 18.07 -0.90 -2.13
C PRO A 22 18.22 0.47 -1.47
N GLY A 23 17.20 1.31 -1.58
CA GLY A 23 17.17 2.61 -0.91
C GLY A 23 15.79 3.24 -0.86
N ASP A 24 15.71 4.41 -0.22
CA ASP A 24 14.44 5.07 0.03
C ASP A 24 13.84 5.70 -1.22
N LEU A 25 12.51 5.77 -1.29
CA LEU A 25 11.78 6.31 -2.45
C LEU A 25 12.12 7.78 -2.72
N GLY A 26 12.49 8.55 -1.69
CA GLY A 26 12.86 9.95 -1.81
C GLY A 26 14.18 10.16 -2.56
N SER A 27 15.04 9.14 -2.56
CA SER A 27 16.29 9.10 -3.34
C SER A 27 16.11 8.55 -4.77
N GLY A 28 14.88 8.25 -5.19
CA GLY A 28 14.59 7.62 -6.47
C GLY A 28 14.95 6.12 -6.53
N GLN A 29 15.24 5.52 -5.38
CA GLN A 29 15.60 4.10 -5.26
C GLN A 29 14.39 3.28 -4.83
N LEU A 30 14.41 1.99 -5.15
CA LEU A 30 13.38 1.05 -4.73
C LEU A 30 13.77 0.47 -3.35
N PRO A 31 12.95 0.61 -2.30
CA PRO A 31 13.25 0.08 -0.98
C PRO A 31 13.04 -1.42 -0.89
N LEU A 32 13.04 -2.13 -2.02
CA LEU A 32 13.00 -3.58 -2.12
C LEU A 32 14.43 -4.09 -2.16
N SER A 33 14.72 -5.11 -1.35
CA SER A 33 16.01 -5.82 -1.36
C SER A 33 15.89 -7.18 -2.03
N LEU A 34 14.82 -7.92 -1.72
CA LEU A 34 14.58 -9.26 -2.23
C LEU A 34 13.10 -9.44 -2.56
N LEU A 35 12.80 -10.12 -3.66
CA LEU A 35 11.50 -10.72 -3.94
C LEU A 35 11.74 -12.15 -4.41
N VAL A 36 11.12 -13.12 -3.74
CA VAL A 36 11.28 -14.54 -4.06
C VAL A 36 9.95 -15.27 -3.92
N GLY A 37 9.74 -16.27 -4.76
CA GLY A 37 8.65 -17.24 -4.60
C GLY A 37 8.27 -17.88 -5.92
N ASP A 38 7.14 -18.58 -5.91
CA ASP A 38 6.69 -19.38 -7.04
C ASP A 38 5.52 -18.75 -7.77
N PHE A 39 5.46 -19.01 -9.06
CA PHE A 39 4.32 -18.69 -9.90
C PHE A 39 3.85 -19.91 -10.70
N GLN A 40 2.59 -19.88 -11.07
CA GLN A 40 1.99 -20.79 -12.03
C GLN A 40 1.32 -19.96 -13.12
N ALA A 41 1.53 -20.31 -14.38
CA ALA A 41 0.90 -19.63 -15.50
C ALA A 41 0.21 -20.64 -16.41
N ASP A 42 -0.90 -20.24 -17.01
CA ASP A 42 -1.50 -20.89 -18.17
C ASP A 42 -1.78 -19.83 -19.25
N SER A 43 -2.54 -20.19 -20.29
CA SER A 43 -2.84 -19.30 -21.41
C SER A 43 -3.64 -18.04 -21.02
N GLN A 44 -4.30 -18.01 -19.85
CA GLN A 44 -5.15 -16.90 -19.43
C GLN A 44 -4.82 -16.35 -18.05
N THR A 45 -4.14 -17.13 -17.21
CA THR A 45 -3.98 -16.86 -15.79
C THR A 45 -2.53 -16.96 -15.37
N LEU A 46 -2.04 -15.94 -14.66
CA LEU A 46 -0.80 -16.00 -13.88
C LEU A 46 -1.17 -15.96 -12.40
N ARG A 47 -0.70 -16.93 -11.60
CA ARG A 47 -0.98 -17.08 -10.18
C ARG A 47 0.31 -17.09 -9.37
N TRP A 48 0.26 -16.53 -8.18
CA TRP A 48 1.34 -16.58 -7.20
C TRP A 48 0.74 -16.75 -5.80
N GLN A 49 1.30 -17.66 -5.01
CA GLN A 49 0.74 -18.00 -3.68
C GLN A 49 1.72 -17.72 -2.54
N ASN A 50 3.03 -17.80 -2.83
CA ASN A 50 4.09 -17.77 -1.82
C ASN A 50 5.17 -16.73 -2.16
N LEU A 51 4.79 -15.61 -2.77
CA LEU A 51 5.73 -14.53 -3.01
C LEU A 51 6.05 -13.85 -1.68
N ARG A 52 7.34 -13.63 -1.42
CA ARG A 52 7.83 -12.91 -0.25
C ARG A 52 8.77 -11.83 -0.72
N ALA A 53 8.52 -10.61 -0.25
CA ALA A 53 9.38 -9.47 -0.47
C ALA A 53 9.99 -9.00 0.85
N THR A 54 11.25 -8.59 0.82
CA THR A 54 11.90 -7.86 1.91
C THR A 54 12.08 -6.43 1.46
N LEU A 55 11.40 -5.50 2.13
CA LEU A 55 11.47 -4.08 1.81
C LEU A 55 11.44 -3.20 3.05
N ALA A 56 12.18 -2.09 3.01
CA ALA A 56 12.25 -1.07 4.06
C ALA A 56 12.35 -1.66 5.49
N GLY A 57 13.26 -2.63 5.70
CA GLY A 57 13.46 -3.30 6.99
C GLY A 57 12.37 -4.28 7.42
N GLY A 58 11.31 -4.45 6.64
CA GLY A 58 10.19 -5.36 6.88
C GLY A 58 10.07 -6.46 5.83
N SER A 59 8.99 -7.24 5.94
CA SER A 59 8.64 -8.30 4.99
C SER A 59 7.20 -8.19 4.53
N VAL A 60 6.95 -8.55 3.28
CA VAL A 60 5.61 -8.60 2.70
C VAL A 60 5.38 -9.96 2.08
N ALA A 61 4.35 -10.67 2.55
CA ALA A 61 3.86 -11.88 1.89
C ALA A 61 2.80 -11.47 0.86
N LEU A 62 2.91 -12.01 -0.35
CA LEU A 62 2.12 -11.65 -1.52
C LEU A 62 1.47 -12.91 -2.11
N SER A 63 0.18 -12.82 -2.38
CA SER A 63 -0.57 -13.86 -3.07
C SER A 63 -1.58 -13.22 -4.02
N GLY A 64 -1.95 -13.91 -5.10
CA GLY A 64 -2.86 -13.34 -6.08
C GLY A 64 -2.84 -14.01 -7.43
N GLU A 65 -3.61 -13.43 -8.33
CA GLU A 65 -3.69 -13.83 -9.72
C GLU A 65 -3.92 -12.64 -10.65
N LEU A 66 -3.49 -12.82 -11.89
CA LEU A 66 -3.80 -11.99 -13.04
C LEU A 66 -4.50 -12.87 -14.06
N THR A 67 -5.78 -12.63 -14.30
CA THR A 67 -6.57 -13.34 -15.31
C THR A 67 -6.93 -12.38 -16.43
N GLY A 68 -6.38 -12.62 -17.62
CA GLY A 68 -6.46 -11.69 -18.75
C GLY A 68 -5.92 -10.31 -18.39
N ARG A 69 -6.81 -9.34 -18.18
CA ARG A 69 -6.45 -7.96 -17.78
C ARG A 69 -6.98 -7.57 -16.40
N ARG A 70 -7.31 -8.54 -15.56
CA ARG A 70 -7.84 -8.30 -14.20
C ARG A 70 -6.86 -8.82 -13.15
N LEU A 71 -6.45 -7.95 -12.26
CA LEU A 71 -5.58 -8.25 -11.13
C LEU A 71 -6.42 -8.53 -9.88
N ASN A 72 -5.96 -9.47 -9.08
CA ASN A 72 -6.38 -9.66 -7.69
C ASN A 72 -5.13 -10.01 -6.88
N LEU A 73 -4.64 -9.09 -6.05
CA LEU A 73 -3.39 -9.20 -5.31
C LEU A 73 -3.65 -8.87 -3.85
N GLN A 74 -3.23 -9.75 -2.95
CA GLN A 74 -3.24 -9.54 -1.51
C GLN A 74 -1.81 -9.45 -1.00
N ALA A 75 -1.58 -8.52 -0.07
CA ALA A 75 -0.29 -8.34 0.57
C ALA A 75 -0.47 -8.30 2.09
N LEU A 76 0.28 -9.13 2.82
CA LEU A 76 0.40 -9.05 4.27
C LEU A 76 1.75 -8.41 4.60
N ILE A 77 1.70 -7.21 5.15
CA ILE A 77 2.86 -6.41 5.53
C ILE A 77 3.20 -6.67 6.98
N SER A 78 4.47 -6.96 7.25
CA SER A 78 5.01 -7.17 8.59
C SER A 78 6.19 -6.24 8.82
N ARG A 79 6.05 -5.37 9.82
CA ARG A 79 7.11 -4.49 10.34
C ARG A 79 7.83 -3.64 9.28
N LEU A 80 7.08 -3.01 8.38
CA LEU A 80 7.61 -2.08 7.39
C LEU A 80 8.02 -0.77 8.07
N SER A 81 9.29 -0.38 7.98
CA SER A 81 9.78 0.88 8.53
C SER A 81 9.44 2.05 7.60
N LEU A 82 8.61 2.99 8.08
CA LEU A 82 8.27 4.19 7.33
C LEU A 82 9.48 5.09 7.00
N PRO A 83 10.43 5.36 7.92
CA PRO A 83 11.59 6.19 7.58
C PRO A 83 12.53 5.51 6.57
N ALA A 84 12.55 4.17 6.52
CA ALA A 84 13.27 3.43 5.49
C ALA A 84 12.55 3.43 4.13
N LEU A 85 11.24 3.69 4.10
CA LEU A 85 10.48 3.87 2.88
C LEU A 85 10.68 5.28 2.30
N HIS A 86 10.65 6.30 3.15
CA HIS A 86 10.86 7.69 2.76
C HIS A 86 11.39 8.50 3.95
N ARG A 87 12.48 9.24 3.78
CA ARG A 87 13.17 9.92 4.90
C ARG A 87 12.32 10.92 5.68
N ALA A 88 11.37 11.58 5.01
CA ALA A 88 10.45 12.52 5.65
C ALA A 88 9.25 11.85 6.35
N ALA A 89 9.15 10.52 6.31
CA ALA A 89 8.06 9.81 6.96
C ALA A 89 8.27 9.78 8.49
N PRO A 90 7.18 9.68 9.27
CA PRO A 90 7.28 9.56 10.72
C PRO A 90 8.10 8.33 11.14
N ALA A 91 8.79 8.44 12.27
CA ALA A 91 9.50 7.33 12.89
C ALA A 91 8.50 6.31 13.47
N ASP A 92 7.94 5.47 12.60
CA ASP A 92 7.03 4.39 12.95
C ASP A 92 7.29 3.16 12.07
N THR A 93 6.81 2.02 12.54
CA THR A 93 6.86 0.74 11.84
C THR A 93 5.46 0.20 11.72
N VAL A 94 5.00 -0.09 10.50
CA VAL A 94 3.63 -0.50 10.21
C VAL A 94 3.53 -1.96 9.79
N SER A 95 2.45 -2.61 10.17
CA SER A 95 2.03 -3.93 9.71
C SER A 95 0.58 -3.88 9.28
N GLY A 96 0.13 -4.81 8.46
CA GLY A 96 -1.26 -4.81 8.02
C GLY A 96 -1.46 -5.49 6.68
N GLN A 97 -2.54 -5.11 6.00
CA GLN A 97 -2.99 -5.78 4.79
C GLN A 97 -3.25 -4.76 3.68
N LEU A 98 -2.86 -5.12 2.46
CA LEU A 98 -3.28 -4.45 1.24
C LEU A 98 -4.02 -5.44 0.34
N HIS A 99 -5.02 -4.94 -0.36
CA HIS A 99 -5.71 -5.67 -1.42
C HIS A 99 -5.79 -4.78 -2.66
N VAL A 100 -5.28 -5.26 -3.79
CA VAL A 100 -5.40 -4.59 -5.09
C VAL A 100 -6.22 -5.48 -6.01
N ALA A 101 -7.36 -4.99 -6.47
CA ALA A 101 -8.25 -5.75 -7.33
C ALA A 101 -8.83 -4.92 -8.47
N GLY A 102 -9.19 -5.59 -9.57
CA GLY A 102 -9.91 -4.99 -10.69
C GLY A 102 -9.10 -4.99 -11.99
N PRO A 103 -9.61 -4.31 -13.03
CA PRO A 103 -8.90 -4.18 -14.30
C PRO A 103 -7.54 -3.50 -14.15
N LEU A 104 -6.51 -3.94 -14.88
CA LEU A 104 -5.16 -3.34 -14.84
C LEU A 104 -5.16 -1.85 -15.21
N ASN A 105 -6.14 -1.38 -15.97
CA ASN A 105 -6.30 0.03 -16.34
C ASN A 105 -7.16 0.84 -15.35
N ALA A 106 -7.78 0.20 -14.36
CA ALA A 106 -8.61 0.83 -13.33
C ALA A 106 -8.62 0.01 -12.02
N PRO A 107 -7.44 -0.30 -11.43
CA PRO A 107 -7.38 -1.07 -10.19
C PRO A 107 -7.93 -0.27 -9.01
N GLN A 108 -8.43 -1.00 -8.01
CA GLN A 108 -8.80 -0.49 -6.70
C GLN A 108 -7.85 -1.06 -5.66
N LEU A 109 -7.37 -0.20 -4.77
CA LEU A 109 -6.53 -0.50 -3.62
C LEU A 109 -7.37 -0.31 -2.36
N GLU A 110 -7.40 -1.34 -1.52
CA GLU A 110 -7.80 -1.24 -0.12
C GLU A 110 -6.58 -1.49 0.77
N ALA A 111 -6.43 -0.68 1.82
CA ALA A 111 -5.33 -0.77 2.75
C ALA A 111 -5.83 -0.66 4.19
N ARG A 112 -5.28 -1.48 5.07
CA ARG A 112 -5.40 -1.35 6.53
C ARG A 112 -4.03 -1.56 7.14
N LEU A 113 -3.45 -0.50 7.69
CA LEU A 113 -2.11 -0.47 8.26
C LEU A 113 -2.19 -0.03 9.72
N GLN A 114 -1.39 -0.67 10.54
CA GLN A 114 -1.28 -0.45 11.97
C GLN A 114 0.20 -0.36 12.35
N GLY A 115 0.61 0.78 12.85
CA GLY A 115 1.91 1.00 13.47
C GLY A 115 1.82 1.11 14.99
N SER A 116 2.92 1.54 15.60
CA SER A 116 2.99 1.79 17.03
C SER A 116 2.19 3.03 17.44
N ARG A 117 2.10 4.01 16.54
CA ARG A 117 1.37 5.27 16.75
C ARG A 117 0.36 5.54 15.65
N LEU A 118 0.73 5.22 14.42
CA LEU A 118 -0.06 5.50 13.23
C LEU A 118 -1.00 4.36 12.90
N GLN A 119 -2.24 4.69 12.55
CA GLN A 119 -3.16 3.75 11.91
C GLN A 119 -3.63 4.38 10.61
N ALA A 120 -3.73 3.57 9.56
CA ALA A 120 -4.21 4.02 8.27
C ALA A 120 -5.23 3.06 7.70
N GLN A 121 -6.34 3.59 7.22
CA GLN A 121 -7.26 2.87 6.35
C GLN A 121 -7.42 3.66 5.06
N ALA A 122 -7.27 3.00 3.92
CA ALA A 122 -7.44 3.64 2.63
C ALA A 122 -8.27 2.80 1.67
N ARG A 123 -9.05 3.49 0.84
CA ARG A 123 -9.69 2.96 -0.36
C ARG A 123 -9.45 3.94 -1.49
N VAL A 124 -8.63 3.53 -2.46
CA VAL A 124 -8.20 4.36 -3.59
C VAL A 124 -8.44 3.61 -4.89
N GLY A 125 -9.00 4.26 -5.89
CA GLY A 125 -9.19 3.69 -7.22
C GLY A 125 -8.49 4.51 -8.28
N LEU A 126 -7.85 3.86 -9.25
CA LEU A 126 -7.44 4.51 -10.48
C LEU A 126 -8.65 4.62 -11.40
N VAL A 127 -8.96 5.84 -11.84
CA VAL A 127 -10.06 6.11 -12.75
C VAL A 127 -9.48 6.75 -14.02
N ARG A 128 -9.89 6.25 -15.18
CA ARG A 128 -9.58 6.86 -16.48
C ARG A 128 -10.85 7.47 -17.04
N SER A 129 -11.01 8.78 -16.88
CA SER A 129 -12.04 9.56 -17.57
C SER A 129 -11.36 10.37 -18.67
N GLY A 130 -11.49 9.93 -19.92
CA GLY A 130 -10.82 10.58 -21.07
C GLY A 130 -9.32 10.26 -21.15
N ARG A 131 -8.50 11.26 -21.51
CA ARG A 131 -7.06 11.09 -21.75
C ARG A 131 -6.20 11.08 -20.49
N GLU A 132 -6.71 11.59 -19.36
CA GLU A 132 -5.92 11.77 -18.14
C GLU A 132 -6.39 10.83 -17.02
N PRO A 133 -5.50 9.98 -16.49
CA PRO A 133 -5.80 9.18 -15.32
C PRO A 133 -5.87 10.06 -14.06
N HIS A 134 -6.81 9.76 -13.16
CA HIS A 134 -6.88 10.36 -11.83
C HIS A 134 -7.05 9.27 -10.78
N LEU A 135 -6.53 9.53 -9.57
CA LEU A 135 -6.79 8.72 -8.39
C LEU A 135 -8.04 9.25 -7.70
N ARG A 136 -9.03 8.40 -7.51
CA ARG A 136 -10.18 8.65 -6.64
C ARG A 136 -9.89 8.08 -5.27
N VAL A 137 -9.78 8.94 -4.26
CA VAL A 137 -9.66 8.58 -2.85
C VAL A 137 -11.07 8.56 -2.28
N SER A 138 -11.66 7.37 -2.18
CA SER A 138 -12.98 7.20 -1.56
C SER A 138 -12.91 7.30 -0.04
N LEU A 139 -11.78 6.85 0.53
CA LEU A 139 -11.50 6.89 1.95
C LEU A 139 -10.00 6.97 2.17
N LEU A 140 -9.56 7.89 3.00
CA LEU A 140 -8.25 7.87 3.63
C LEU A 140 -8.42 8.35 5.06
N GLU A 141 -8.38 7.42 6.01
CA GLU A 141 -8.36 7.71 7.43
C GLU A 141 -6.95 7.50 7.96
N LEU A 142 -6.42 8.51 8.64
CA LEU A 142 -5.16 8.45 9.36
C LEU A 142 -5.43 8.77 10.82
N ARG A 143 -4.90 7.96 11.73
CA ARG A 143 -4.96 8.19 13.18
C ARG A 143 -3.55 8.23 13.74
N ASP A 144 -3.26 9.22 14.58
CA ASP A 144 -2.04 9.34 15.38
C ASP A 144 -2.45 9.69 16.82
N GLY A 145 -2.50 8.68 17.69
CA GLY A 145 -3.04 8.82 19.05
C GLY A 145 -4.45 9.45 19.06
N PRO A 146 -4.65 10.62 19.70
CA PRO A 146 -5.96 11.29 19.76
C PRO A 146 -6.32 12.10 18.51
N GLY A 147 -5.38 12.24 17.57
CA GLY A 147 -5.60 12.95 16.31
C GLY A 147 -6.16 12.02 15.25
N SER A 148 -7.17 12.45 14.52
CA SER A 148 -7.62 11.78 13.32
C SER A 148 -7.79 12.75 12.16
N LEU A 149 -7.45 12.26 10.97
CA LEU A 149 -7.63 12.93 9.70
C LEU A 149 -8.41 11.99 8.79
N SER A 150 -9.49 12.49 8.22
CA SER A 150 -10.25 11.77 7.20
C SER A 150 -10.28 12.61 5.93
N VAL A 151 -9.94 11.98 4.81
CA VAL A 151 -9.81 12.61 3.50
C VAL A 151 -10.53 11.78 2.44
N ASN A 152 -11.27 12.46 1.57
CA ASN A 152 -11.83 11.94 0.35
C ASN A 152 -11.63 12.96 -0.78
N GLY A 153 -11.57 12.49 -2.03
CA GLY A 153 -11.36 13.39 -3.16
C GLY A 153 -10.80 12.74 -4.41
N GLU A 154 -10.35 13.59 -5.32
CA GLU A 154 -9.76 13.20 -6.60
C GLU A 154 -8.42 13.92 -6.83
N LEU A 155 -7.44 13.17 -7.33
CA LEU A 155 -6.07 13.62 -7.61
C LEU A 155 -5.71 13.30 -9.07
N GLY A 156 -5.58 14.33 -9.91
CA GLY A 156 -5.09 14.16 -11.28
C GLY A 156 -3.62 13.70 -11.32
N LEU A 157 -3.31 12.73 -12.19
CA LEU A 157 -1.95 12.16 -12.34
C LEU A 157 -1.16 12.75 -13.54
N ALA A 158 -1.74 13.69 -14.30
CA ALA A 158 -1.12 14.35 -15.46
C ALA A 158 -1.56 15.82 -15.54
N GLY A 159 -0.69 16.69 -16.10
CA GLY A 159 -1.04 18.08 -16.44
C GLY A 159 -1.38 18.98 -15.25
N THR A 160 -1.80 20.23 -15.49
CA THR A 160 -2.08 21.29 -14.50
C THR A 160 -3.09 20.90 -13.42
N ARG A 161 -2.58 20.15 -12.43
CA ARG A 161 -3.06 19.83 -11.08
C ARG A 161 -4.46 20.35 -10.73
N ARG A 162 -5.50 19.61 -11.13
CA ARG A 162 -6.81 19.67 -10.48
C ARG A 162 -6.78 18.74 -9.28
N PHE A 163 -6.75 19.33 -8.09
CA PHE A 163 -6.96 18.64 -6.84
C PHE A 163 -8.32 19.05 -6.31
N SER A 164 -9.17 18.07 -6.00
CA SER A 164 -10.35 18.31 -5.18
C SER A 164 -10.21 17.42 -3.96
N VAL A 165 -9.87 18.03 -2.83
CA VAL A 165 -9.67 17.34 -1.55
C VAL A 165 -10.67 17.91 -0.57
N GLN A 166 -11.51 17.04 -0.04
CA GLN A 166 -12.33 17.36 1.13
C GLN A 166 -11.75 16.56 2.30
N GLY A 167 -11.50 17.26 3.40
CA GLY A 167 -10.91 16.64 4.56
C GLY A 167 -11.35 17.34 5.82
N TRP A 168 -11.52 16.57 6.89
CA TRP A 168 -11.86 17.08 8.19
C TRP A 168 -10.93 16.45 9.22
N ARG A 169 -10.50 17.27 10.18
CA ARG A 169 -9.58 16.88 11.24
C ARG A 169 -10.33 16.89 12.55
N ILE A 170 -10.35 15.77 13.26
CA ILE A 170 -10.76 15.74 14.67
C ILE A 170 -9.50 15.75 15.50
N SER A 171 -9.31 16.83 16.25
CA SER A 171 -8.38 16.83 17.38
C SER A 171 -9.20 16.72 18.65
N ALA A 172 -8.99 15.67 19.46
CA ALA A 172 -9.51 15.69 20.82
C ALA A 172 -8.84 16.83 21.58
N ARG A 173 -9.63 17.82 22.03
CA ARG A 173 -9.15 18.78 23.02
C ARG A 173 -8.89 18.00 24.30
N ARG A 174 -7.67 18.07 24.84
CA ARG A 174 -7.45 17.73 26.25
C ARG A 174 -8.39 18.63 27.05
N ALA A 175 -9.38 18.04 27.72
CA ALA A 175 -10.12 18.75 28.74
C ALA A 175 -9.09 19.25 29.75
N GLY A 176 -8.95 20.57 29.87
CA GLY A 176 -8.18 21.16 30.95
C GLY A 176 -8.79 20.69 32.26
N SER A 177 -7.97 20.12 33.14
CA SER A 177 -8.39 19.83 34.51
C SER A 177 -9.01 21.09 35.12
N PRO A 178 -10.20 21.03 35.74
CA PRO A 178 -10.67 22.12 36.55
C PRO A 178 -9.70 22.30 37.72
N ILE A 179 -9.09 23.47 37.79
CA ILE A 179 -8.35 23.93 38.96
C ILE A 179 -9.41 24.14 40.05
N CYS A 180 -9.45 23.28 41.06
CA CYS A 180 -10.22 23.54 42.28
C CYS A 180 -9.55 24.69 43.04
N PRO A 181 -10.21 25.84 43.26
CA PRO A 181 -9.70 26.83 44.20
C PRO A 181 -10.05 26.37 45.62
N TRP A 182 -9.00 26.04 46.37
CA TRP A 182 -8.82 26.10 47.82
C TRP A 182 -10.04 26.24 48.74
N ALA A 183 -10.08 25.32 49.71
CA ALA A 183 -10.76 25.45 50.98
C ALA A 183 -10.06 26.50 51.86
N THR A 184 -10.87 27.34 52.52
CA THR A 184 -10.67 27.88 53.87
C THR A 184 -12.03 28.24 54.43
#